data_AF-D7G2C1-F1
#
_entry.id   AF-D7G2C1-F1
#
_cell.length_a   1.000
_cell.length_b   1.000
_cell.length_c   1.000
_cell.angle_alpha   90.00
_cell.angle_beta   90.00
_cell.angle_gamma   90.00
#
_symmetry.space_group_name_H-M   'P 1'
#
loop_
_entity.id
_entity.type
_entity.pdbx_description
1 polymer ?
#
loop_
_entity_poly.entity_id
_entity_poly.type
_entity_poly.pdbx_seq_one_letter_code
_entity_poly.pdbx_strand_id
1 'polypeptide(L)'
;MVMGVLSSALDLAKAAVAHDEQGALPEKVLPYYKKAIRAIDTALKLLPEHVAESTGIKRHRDNYQARVDKLTQGLTRDNQHKDRRVRQQSRVRFSQMDLDANQSTLEAEPTHPARRSYWVLRLVRTTILYGGHLTPKLYAPKEVWTQVGVKVSGFAPRIAALESVLYMVIDQVKDLPKPVDAEARKEAAEVMRTFRQQAHKLQTDLSRHFPYVVQVDPLGLAKELGPKSNLGRLNSVMKNIGRNVKHSAVVAVERIGAGINGKHVDDGLAYYKQVVSELCSECQVFDSWFVHLQDQMAKNGGFGGGRIITNAHLTWRGVAWRGVVDVSFPPG
;
A
#
# COMPACT_ATOMS: atom_id res chain seq x y z
N MET A 1 0.36 41.33 10.15
CA MET A 1 1.70 41.29 10.77
C MET A 1 2.13 39.87 11.11
N VAL A 2 1.36 39.10 11.90
CA VAL A 2 1.69 37.71 12.30
C VAL A 2 1.94 36.77 11.12
N MET A 3 1.09 36.81 10.08
CA MET A 3 1.27 35.96 8.89
C MET A 3 2.59 36.19 8.16
N GLY A 4 3.11 37.43 8.13
CA GLY A 4 4.42 37.74 7.55
C GLY A 4 5.57 37.13 8.36
N VAL A 5 5.46 37.16 9.69
CA VAL A 5 6.45 36.53 10.60
C VAL A 5 6.44 35.01 10.44
N LEU A 6 5.27 34.39 10.32
CA LEU A 6 5.14 32.94 10.11
C LEU A 6 5.64 32.51 8.73
N SER A 7 5.40 33.28 7.67
CA SER A 7 5.96 33.01 6.35
C SER A 7 7.50 33.05 6.39
N SER A 8 8.07 34.07 7.02
CA SER A 8 9.52 34.18 7.20
C SER A 8 10.10 33.01 8.02
N ALA A 9 9.40 32.60 9.08
CA ALA A 9 9.78 31.43 9.87
C ALA A 9 9.79 30.14 9.04
N LEU A 10 8.80 29.96 8.17
CA LEU A 10 8.68 28.81 7.29
C LEU A 10 9.82 28.76 6.27
N ASP A 11 10.17 29.88 5.65
CA ASP A 11 11.27 29.94 4.67
C ASP A 11 12.61 29.63 5.32
N LEU A 12 12.86 30.16 6.52
CA LEU A 12 14.05 29.84 7.32
C LEU A 12 14.11 28.35 7.69
N ALA A 13 12.97 27.76 8.07
CA ALA A 13 12.89 26.34 8.40
C ALA A 13 13.15 25.45 7.17
N LYS A 14 12.60 25.79 6.00
CA LYS A 14 12.86 25.07 4.75
C LYS A 14 14.34 25.12 4.37
N ALA A 15 14.98 26.29 4.48
CA ALA A 15 16.41 26.42 4.24
C ALA A 15 17.25 25.59 5.22
N ALA A 16 16.85 25.56 6.50
CA ALA A 16 17.51 24.73 7.51
C ALA A 16 17.44 23.24 7.15
N VAL A 17 16.25 22.75 6.80
CA VAL A 17 16.03 21.34 6.41
C VAL A 17 16.81 20.98 5.16
N ALA A 18 16.79 21.84 4.13
CA ALA A 18 17.54 21.59 2.90
C ALA A 18 19.06 21.45 3.15
N HIS A 19 19.63 22.31 3.99
CA HIS A 19 21.05 22.19 4.36
C HIS A 19 21.33 20.93 5.20
N ASP A 20 20.42 20.57 6.10
CA ASP A 20 20.53 19.36 6.93
C ASP A 20 20.49 18.08 6.08
N GLU A 21 19.60 18.02 5.09
CA GLU A 21 19.48 16.89 4.15
C GLU A 21 20.68 16.77 3.20
N GLN A 22 21.29 17.90 2.82
CA GLN A 22 22.54 17.93 2.05
C GLN A 22 23.77 17.51 2.88
N GLY A 23 23.59 17.20 4.16
CA GLY A 23 24.70 16.84 5.06
C GLY A 23 25.62 18.02 5.35
N ALA A 24 25.13 19.26 5.24
CA ALA A 24 25.93 20.43 5.58
C ALA A 24 26.34 20.40 7.05
N LEU A 25 27.53 20.94 7.33
CA LEU A 25 28.06 20.97 8.70
C LEU A 25 27.10 21.67 9.67
N PRO A 26 26.99 21.21 10.93
CA PRO A 26 26.06 21.78 11.89
C PRO A 26 26.23 23.29 12.09
N GLU A 27 27.44 23.86 11.96
CA GLU A 27 27.64 25.31 12.08
C GLU A 27 26.89 26.10 11.01
N LYS A 28 26.68 25.52 9.83
CA LYS A 28 25.93 26.13 8.73
C LYS A 28 24.42 25.97 8.91
N VAL A 29 23.97 24.86 9.48
CA VAL A 29 22.55 24.50 9.64
C VAL A 29 21.91 25.19 10.85
N LEU A 30 22.61 25.20 11.99
CA LEU A 30 22.11 25.70 13.28
C LEU A 30 21.58 27.14 13.26
N PRO A 31 22.21 28.12 12.58
CA PRO A 31 21.71 29.49 12.53
C PRO A 31 20.31 29.59 11.94
N TYR A 32 19.97 28.78 10.94
CA TYR A 32 18.66 28.82 10.29
C TYR A 32 17.57 28.28 11.21
N TYR A 33 17.77 27.13 11.85
CA TYR A 33 16.81 26.61 12.83
C TYR A 33 16.60 27.58 14.00
N LYS A 34 17.67 28.18 14.54
CA LYS A 34 17.57 29.17 15.62
C LYS A 34 16.80 30.42 15.21
N LYS A 35 17.01 30.92 13.99
CA LYS A 35 16.25 32.06 13.45
C LYS A 35 14.77 31.70 13.26
N ALA A 36 14.47 30.51 12.73
CA ALA A 36 13.09 30.04 12.58
C ALA A 36 12.37 29.94 13.93
N ILE A 37 13.01 29.37 14.96
CA ILE A 37 12.46 29.28 16.33
C ILE A 37 12.14 30.67 16.89
N ARG A 38 13.07 31.63 16.76
CA ARG A 38 12.83 33.02 17.22
C ARG A 38 11.66 33.69 16.51
N ALA A 39 11.51 33.46 15.21
CA ALA A 39 10.38 33.97 14.44
C ALA A 39 9.06 33.34 14.90
N ILE A 40 9.06 32.03 15.20
CA ILE A 40 7.89 31.36 15.77
C ILE A 40 7.57 31.88 17.18
N ASP A 41 8.55 32.00 18.06
CA ASP A 41 8.36 32.55 19.41
C ASP A 41 7.80 33.99 19.35
N THR A 42 8.18 34.77 18.34
CA THR A 42 7.61 36.10 18.09
C THR A 42 6.17 36.02 17.63
N ALA A 43 5.85 35.11 16.70
CA ALA A 43 4.49 34.90 16.23
C ALA A 43 3.55 34.41 17.34
N LEU A 44 4.00 33.48 18.20
CA LEU A 44 3.23 32.96 19.33
C LEU A 44 2.87 34.04 20.35
N LYS A 45 3.75 35.03 20.57
CA LYS A 45 3.45 36.18 21.45
C LYS A 45 2.41 37.14 20.88
N LEU A 46 2.26 37.16 19.55
CA LEU A 46 1.32 38.05 18.86
C LEU A 46 -0.04 37.37 18.60
N LEU A 47 -0.13 36.05 18.78
CA LEU A 47 -1.35 35.27 18.58
C LEU A 47 -2.19 35.24 19.86
N PRO A 48 -3.52 35.27 19.76
CA PRO A 48 -4.39 34.91 20.89
C PRO A 48 -4.09 33.48 21.36
N GLU A 49 -4.12 33.25 22.68
CA GLU A 49 -3.71 31.99 23.31
C GLU A 49 -4.42 30.76 22.72
N HIS A 50 -5.74 30.84 22.51
CA HIS A 50 -6.54 29.78 21.90
C HIS A 50 -6.13 29.43 20.46
N VAL A 51 -5.60 30.40 19.70
CA VAL A 51 -5.07 30.19 18.34
C VAL A 51 -3.67 29.59 18.39
N ALA A 52 -2.84 30.03 19.34
CA ALA A 52 -1.49 29.51 19.52
C ALA A 52 -1.49 28.01 19.87
N GLU A 53 -2.47 27.54 20.64
CA GLU A 53 -2.61 26.14 21.02
C GLU A 53 -3.17 25.25 19.90
N SER A 54 -4.09 25.76 19.10
CA SER A 54 -4.80 24.98 18.07
C SER A 54 -4.05 24.86 16.73
N THR A 55 -3.09 25.76 16.45
CA THR A 55 -2.44 25.87 15.13
C THR A 55 -1.21 24.98 14.94
N GLY A 56 -0.82 24.18 15.93
CA GLY A 56 0.38 23.33 15.86
C GLY A 56 1.72 24.11 15.80
N ILE A 57 1.70 25.44 15.86
CA ILE A 57 2.88 26.31 15.75
C ILE A 57 3.87 26.04 16.89
N LYS A 58 3.38 25.90 18.13
CA LYS A 58 4.20 25.56 19.31
C LYS A 58 4.89 24.20 19.15
N ARG A 59 4.19 23.24 18.55
CA ARG A 59 4.73 21.91 18.25
C ARG A 59 5.88 21.98 17.25
N HIS A 60 5.76 22.74 16.16
CA HIS A 60 6.85 22.94 15.20
C HIS A 60 8.08 23.59 15.84
N ARG A 61 7.86 24.60 16.68
CA ARG A 61 8.91 25.25 17.46
C ARG A 61 9.69 24.25 18.31
N ASP A 62 8.99 23.39 19.04
CA ASP A 62 9.63 22.40 19.92
C ASP A 62 10.39 21.33 19.11
N ASN A 63 9.90 20.95 17.93
CA ASN A 63 10.64 20.03 17.05
C ASN A 63 11.94 20.62 16.54
N TYR A 64 11.92 21.89 16.11
CA TYR A 64 13.12 22.59 15.69
C TYR A 64 14.11 22.75 16.85
N GLN A 65 13.60 23.04 18.06
CA GLN A 65 14.44 23.10 19.26
C GLN A 65 15.12 21.74 19.53
N ALA A 66 14.36 20.64 19.50
CA ALA A 66 14.90 19.30 19.68
C ALA A 66 15.95 18.94 18.60
N ARG A 67 15.82 19.47 17.38
CA ARG A 67 16.84 19.29 16.32
C ARG A 67 18.09 20.11 16.60
N VAL A 68 17.94 21.36 17.04
CA VAL A 68 19.05 22.24 17.48
C VAL A 68 19.83 21.57 18.61
N ASP A 69 19.14 21.01 19.61
CA ASP A 69 19.78 20.35 20.74
C ASP A 69 20.60 19.12 20.28
N LYS A 70 20.05 18.30 19.37
CA LYS A 70 20.76 17.16 18.79
C LYS A 70 22.00 17.56 18.00
N LEU A 71 21.89 18.60 17.16
CA LEU A 71 23.03 19.10 16.36
C LEU A 71 24.11 19.70 17.25
N THR A 72 23.72 20.42 18.30
CA THR A 72 24.64 21.00 19.29
C THR A 72 25.34 19.91 20.11
N GLN A 73 24.60 18.87 20.54
CA GLN A 73 25.18 17.70 21.21
C GLN A 73 26.19 16.96 20.32
N GLY A 74 25.94 16.89 19.01
CA GLY A 74 26.88 16.32 18.03
C GLY A 74 28.20 17.10 17.99
N LEU A 75 28.13 18.43 17.88
CA LEU A 75 29.31 19.30 17.91
C LEU A 75 30.14 19.15 19.20
N THR A 76 29.48 19.02 20.36
CA THR A 76 30.18 18.81 21.63
C THR A 76 30.82 17.42 21.75
N ARG A 77 30.30 16.41 21.02
CA ARG A 77 30.83 15.04 21.03
C ARG A 77 31.97 14.83 20.04
N ASP A 78 31.97 15.53 18.91
CA ASP A 78 33.05 15.43 17.90
C ASP A 78 34.39 15.99 18.39
N ASN A 79 34.39 16.81 19.44
CA ASN A 79 35.61 17.22 20.14
C ASN A 79 36.21 16.13 21.06
N GLN A 80 35.55 14.99 21.27
CA GLN A 80 36.05 13.93 22.17
C GLN A 80 36.38 12.60 21.49
N HIS A 81 35.98 12.34 20.24
CA HIS A 81 36.24 11.04 19.62
C HIS A 81 36.52 11.12 18.11
N LYS A 82 37.81 11.25 17.75
CA LYS A 82 38.34 10.87 16.42
C LYS A 82 38.25 9.36 16.12
N ASP A 83 37.77 8.55 17.04
CA ASP A 83 37.59 7.10 16.86
C ASP A 83 36.17 6.68 17.17
N ARG A 84 35.30 6.64 16.15
CA ARG A 84 34.22 5.63 16.05
C ARG A 84 33.50 5.71 14.70
N ARG A 85 34.10 5.02 13.72
CA ARG A 85 33.30 4.19 12.81
C ARG A 85 32.41 3.28 13.67
N VAL A 86 31.21 2.99 13.20
CA VAL A 86 30.20 2.07 13.79
C VAL A 86 29.20 2.72 14.77
N ARG A 87 28.10 3.25 14.22
CA ARG A 87 26.69 2.93 14.61
C ARG A 87 25.71 3.84 13.85
N GLN A 88 25.62 3.64 12.54
CA GLN A 88 24.53 4.15 11.72
C GLN A 88 23.47 3.05 11.60
N GLN A 89 22.90 2.63 12.74
CA GLN A 89 21.74 1.73 12.75
C GLN A 89 20.48 2.55 13.02
N SER A 90 19.79 2.85 11.91
CA SER A 90 18.32 2.77 11.79
C SER A 90 17.50 3.19 13.01
N ARG A 91 17.57 4.48 13.36
CA ARG A 91 16.39 5.13 13.97
C ARG A 91 15.50 5.60 12.83
N VAL A 92 14.42 4.87 12.59
CA VAL A 92 13.24 5.39 11.88
C VAL A 92 12.85 6.67 12.61
N ARG A 93 13.25 7.83 12.06
CA ARG A 93 12.77 9.12 12.52
C ARG A 93 11.37 9.25 11.96
N PHE A 94 10.37 9.02 12.80
CA PHE A 94 9.03 9.53 12.54
C PHE A 94 9.18 11.04 12.31
N SER A 95 8.96 11.49 11.08
CA SER A 95 9.06 12.90 10.74
C SER A 95 7.76 13.57 11.20
N GLN A 96 7.82 14.77 11.77
CA GLN A 96 6.59 15.44 12.21
C GLN A 96 5.62 15.71 11.04
N MET A 97 6.12 15.69 9.79
CA MET A 97 5.30 15.81 8.59
C MET A 97 4.25 14.69 8.47
N ASP A 98 4.46 13.52 9.07
CA ASP A 98 3.45 12.44 9.11
C ASP A 98 2.24 12.77 10.00
N LEU A 99 2.43 13.64 11.00
CA LEU A 99 1.36 13.97 11.96
C LEU A 99 0.55 15.20 11.52
N ASP A 100 1.08 16.01 10.61
CA ASP A 100 0.41 17.20 10.09
C ASP A 100 -0.13 16.98 8.65
N ALA A 101 0.34 15.94 7.94
CA ALA A 101 -0.24 15.50 6.66
C ALA A 101 -1.55 14.73 6.89
N ASN A 102 -2.60 15.53 7.05
CA ASN A 102 -4.02 15.20 6.94
C ASN A 102 -4.61 14.46 8.14
N GLN A 103 -5.54 15.16 8.80
CA GLN A 103 -6.82 14.63 9.26
C GLN A 103 -7.55 13.87 8.14
N SER A 104 -6.93 12.83 7.59
CA SER A 104 -7.58 11.86 6.73
C SER A 104 -8.47 11.08 7.68
N THR A 105 -9.68 11.58 7.89
CA THR A 105 -10.74 10.84 8.54
C THR A 105 -10.75 9.46 7.89
N LEU A 106 -10.44 8.43 8.67
CA LEU A 106 -10.41 7.05 8.20
C LEU A 106 -11.70 6.80 7.41
N GLU A 107 -11.57 6.44 6.13
CA GLU A 107 -12.73 6.14 5.28
C GLU A 107 -13.59 5.12 6.02
N ALA A 108 -14.88 5.41 6.18
CA ALA A 108 -15.79 4.52 6.90
C ALA A 108 -15.83 3.14 6.22
N GLU A 109 -15.80 2.08 7.03
CA GLU A 109 -15.84 0.71 6.52
C GLU A 109 -17.17 0.48 5.75
N PRO A 110 -17.14 -0.08 4.53
CA PRO A 110 -18.35 -0.41 3.80
C PRO A 110 -19.21 -1.43 4.54
N THR A 111 -20.52 -1.17 4.61
CA THR A 111 -21.49 -2.09 5.23
C THR A 111 -21.48 -3.47 4.57
N HIS A 112 -21.35 -3.51 3.24
CA HIS A 112 -21.39 -4.75 2.48
C HIS A 112 -20.05 -5.51 2.55
N PRO A 113 -20.01 -6.77 3.04
CA PRO A 113 -18.77 -7.53 3.22
C PRO A 113 -17.91 -7.66 1.95
N ALA A 114 -18.53 -7.87 0.79
CA ALA A 114 -17.81 -7.97 -0.48
C ALA A 114 -16.97 -6.73 -0.84
N ARG A 115 -17.35 -5.54 -0.35
CA ARG A 115 -16.67 -4.28 -0.65
C ARG A 115 -15.50 -3.98 0.29
N ARG A 116 -15.46 -4.64 1.45
CA ARG A 116 -14.44 -4.39 2.49
C ARG A 116 -13.03 -4.62 2.00
N SER A 117 -12.84 -5.63 1.16
CA SER A 117 -11.54 -5.96 0.59
C SER A 117 -10.98 -4.84 -0.27
N TYR A 118 -11.82 -4.24 -1.12
CA TYR A 118 -11.43 -3.13 -1.99
C TYR A 118 -11.20 -1.85 -1.19
N TRP A 119 -11.97 -1.64 -0.12
CA TRP A 119 -11.71 -0.60 0.88
C TRP A 119 -10.34 -0.77 1.55
N VAL A 120 -9.98 -1.98 2.00
CA VAL A 120 -8.63 -2.25 2.54
C VAL A 120 -7.54 -1.92 1.52
N LEU A 121 -7.74 -2.24 0.23
CA LEU A 121 -6.78 -1.87 -0.82
C LEU A 121 -6.64 -0.34 -0.96
N ARG A 122 -7.73 0.43 -0.83
CA ARG A 122 -7.67 1.91 -0.80
C ARG A 122 -6.89 2.42 0.39
N LEU A 123 -7.11 1.86 1.58
CA LEU A 123 -6.35 2.21 2.77
C LEU A 123 -4.85 1.91 2.60
N VAL A 124 -4.51 0.70 2.17
CA VAL A 124 -3.11 0.30 1.93
C VAL A 124 -2.45 1.27 0.93
N ARG A 125 -3.09 1.54 -0.21
CA ARG A 125 -2.58 2.51 -1.20
C ARG A 125 -2.37 3.89 -0.59
N THR A 126 -3.31 4.36 0.24
CA THR A 126 -3.20 5.65 0.93
C THR A 126 -1.96 5.68 1.82
N THR A 127 -1.75 4.63 2.62
CA THR A 127 -0.57 4.54 3.49
C THR A 127 0.75 4.50 2.72
N ILE A 128 0.76 3.87 1.54
CA ILE A 128 1.91 3.81 0.65
C ILE A 128 2.30 5.19 0.09
N LEU A 129 1.30 5.96 -0.35
CA LEU A 129 1.53 7.24 -1.04
C LEU A 129 1.77 8.39 -0.07
N TYR A 130 0.98 8.44 0.99
CA TYR A 130 0.86 9.61 1.87
C TYR A 130 1.06 9.29 3.36
N GLY A 131 1.13 8.01 3.74
CA GLY A 131 0.90 7.62 5.13
C GLY A 131 -0.60 7.62 5.47
N GLY A 132 -1.00 6.97 6.56
CA GLY A 132 -2.40 6.99 6.99
C GLY A 132 -2.79 5.89 7.96
N HIS A 133 -4.05 5.96 8.42
CA HIS A 133 -4.61 4.95 9.31
C HIS A 133 -5.08 3.71 8.52
N LEU A 134 -4.59 2.53 8.92
CA LEU A 134 -5.13 1.23 8.48
C LEU A 134 -6.30 0.78 9.35
N THR A 135 -6.29 1.20 10.62
CA THR A 135 -7.38 1.01 11.59
C THR A 135 -7.45 2.26 12.47
N PRO A 136 -8.53 2.46 13.27
CA PRO A 136 -8.61 3.59 14.20
C PRO A 136 -7.43 3.67 15.18
N LYS A 137 -6.73 2.55 15.43
CA LYS A 137 -5.61 2.45 16.37
C LYS A 137 -4.25 2.27 15.70
N LEU A 138 -4.19 2.08 14.38
CA LEU A 138 -2.96 1.77 13.65
C LEU A 138 -2.73 2.80 12.55
N TYR A 139 -1.79 3.71 12.79
CA TYR A 139 -1.24 4.61 11.78
C TYR A 139 0.02 4.00 11.17
N ALA A 140 0.10 3.99 9.83
CA ALA A 140 1.28 3.57 9.08
C ALA A 140 1.88 4.81 8.40
N PRO A 141 3.04 5.33 8.90
CA PRO A 141 3.76 6.41 8.26
C PRO A 141 4.24 6.03 6.87
N LYS A 142 4.45 7.03 6.01
CA LYS A 142 4.91 6.80 4.63
C LYS A 142 6.30 6.15 4.62
N GLU A 143 7.14 6.47 5.58
CA GLU A 143 8.54 6.01 5.71
C GLU A 143 8.62 4.50 5.95
N VAL A 144 7.57 3.87 6.49
CA VAL A 144 7.50 2.40 6.62
C VAL A 144 7.65 1.73 5.25
N TRP A 145 7.21 2.39 4.18
CA TRP A 145 7.29 1.90 2.80
C TRP A 145 8.61 2.23 2.10
N THR A 146 9.53 2.94 2.76
CA THR A 146 10.85 3.33 2.21
C THR A 146 11.99 2.97 3.16
N GLN A 147 11.78 2.01 4.06
CA GLN A 147 12.80 1.58 5.01
C GLN A 147 13.93 0.84 4.28
N VAL A 148 15.16 1.29 4.52
CA VAL A 148 16.37 0.66 4.02
C VAL A 148 16.73 -0.54 4.92
N GLY A 149 17.17 -1.62 4.29
CA GLY A 149 17.64 -2.83 4.95
C GLY A 149 16.57 -3.74 5.55
N VAL A 150 15.33 -3.61 5.09
CA VAL A 150 14.26 -4.53 5.47
C VAL A 150 14.50 -5.90 4.82
N LYS A 151 14.45 -6.94 5.66
CA LYS A 151 14.46 -8.33 5.21
C LYS A 151 13.02 -8.81 5.07
N VAL A 152 12.56 -9.02 3.83
CA VAL A 152 11.23 -9.57 3.56
C VAL A 152 11.36 -11.03 3.14
N SER A 153 10.77 -11.94 3.92
CA SER A 153 10.73 -13.36 3.57
C SER A 153 9.82 -13.60 2.35
N GLY A 154 10.30 -14.44 1.42
CA GLY A 154 9.56 -14.76 0.20
C GLY A 154 9.27 -13.54 -0.68
N PHE A 155 10.16 -12.54 -0.68
CA PHE A 155 9.94 -11.30 -1.43
C PHE A 155 9.70 -11.53 -2.93
N ALA A 156 10.56 -12.31 -3.58
CA ALA A 156 10.47 -12.60 -5.01
C ALA A 156 9.14 -13.28 -5.41
N PRO A 157 8.71 -14.40 -4.77
CA PRO A 157 7.42 -15.00 -5.11
C PRO A 157 6.22 -14.10 -4.77
N ARG A 158 6.31 -13.19 -3.79
CA ARG A 158 5.26 -12.20 -3.52
C ARG A 158 5.12 -11.19 -4.65
N ILE A 159 6.23 -10.60 -5.10
CA ILE A 159 6.21 -9.65 -6.21
C ILE A 159 5.65 -10.31 -7.47
N ALA A 160 6.17 -11.48 -7.84
CA ALA A 160 5.73 -12.19 -9.03
C ALA A 160 4.22 -12.49 -9.01
N ALA A 161 3.67 -12.81 -7.84
CA ALA A 161 2.24 -13.01 -7.69
C ALA A 161 1.44 -11.70 -7.82
N LEU A 162 1.90 -10.61 -7.20
CA LEU A 162 1.24 -9.30 -7.30
C LEU A 162 1.23 -8.79 -8.75
N GLU A 163 2.35 -8.93 -9.46
CA GLU A 163 2.46 -8.62 -10.89
C GLU A 163 1.52 -9.48 -11.73
N SER A 164 1.41 -10.77 -11.42
CA SER A 164 0.49 -11.67 -12.12
C SER A 164 -0.95 -11.22 -11.94
N VAL A 165 -1.37 -10.83 -10.72
CA VAL A 165 -2.72 -10.28 -10.49
C VAL A 165 -2.91 -8.96 -11.21
N LEU A 166 -1.94 -8.05 -11.13
CA LEU A 166 -2.00 -6.76 -11.80
C LEU A 166 -2.19 -6.93 -13.31
N TYR A 167 -1.40 -7.81 -13.92
CA TYR A 167 -1.52 -8.13 -15.34
C TYR A 167 -2.90 -8.71 -15.68
N MET A 168 -3.40 -9.69 -14.90
CA MET A 168 -4.74 -10.24 -15.11
C MET A 168 -5.84 -9.18 -15.04
N VAL A 169 -5.74 -8.23 -14.10
CA VAL A 169 -6.73 -7.15 -13.96
C VAL A 169 -6.68 -6.21 -15.15
N ILE A 170 -5.49 -5.75 -15.54
CA ILE A 170 -5.32 -4.81 -16.65
C ILE A 170 -5.74 -5.46 -17.97
N ASP A 171 -5.29 -6.67 -18.25
CA ASP A 171 -5.48 -7.36 -19.54
C ASP A 171 -6.91 -7.85 -19.75
N GLN A 172 -7.58 -8.30 -18.69
CA GLN A 172 -8.88 -9.00 -18.82
C GLN A 172 -10.07 -8.20 -18.30
N VAL A 173 -9.88 -7.33 -17.28
CA VAL A 173 -11.01 -6.79 -16.51
C VAL A 173 -11.14 -5.27 -16.61
N LYS A 174 -10.03 -4.54 -16.65
CA LYS A 174 -10.01 -3.07 -16.53
C LYS A 174 -10.92 -2.38 -17.57
N ASP A 175 -10.80 -2.81 -18.82
CA ASP A 175 -11.52 -2.23 -19.96
C ASP A 175 -12.77 -3.03 -20.34
N LEU A 176 -13.14 -4.04 -19.55
CA LEU A 176 -14.35 -4.82 -19.78
C LEU A 176 -15.58 -3.91 -19.58
N PRO A 177 -16.44 -3.74 -20.59
CA PRO A 177 -17.61 -2.88 -20.47
C PRO A 177 -18.59 -3.47 -19.44
N LYS A 178 -19.18 -2.59 -18.63
CA LYS A 178 -20.25 -2.98 -17.71
C LYS A 178 -21.46 -3.44 -18.53
N PRO A 179 -22.02 -4.62 -18.23
CA PRO A 179 -23.01 -5.23 -19.09
C PRO A 179 -24.34 -4.52 -18.95
N VAL A 180 -24.97 -4.25 -20.09
CA VAL A 180 -26.30 -3.63 -20.21
C VAL A 180 -27.37 -4.66 -20.57
N ASP A 181 -26.99 -5.73 -21.27
CA ASP A 181 -27.87 -6.79 -21.76
C ASP A 181 -27.42 -8.19 -21.30
N ALA A 182 -28.17 -9.21 -21.69
CA ALA A 182 -27.93 -10.59 -21.29
C ALA A 182 -26.65 -11.20 -21.89
N GLU A 183 -26.31 -10.87 -23.13
CA GLU A 183 -25.13 -11.41 -23.79
C GLU A 183 -23.85 -10.79 -23.23
N ALA A 184 -23.84 -9.46 -23.00
CA ALA A 184 -22.75 -8.78 -22.32
C ALA A 184 -22.55 -9.31 -20.89
N ARG A 185 -23.65 -9.65 -20.17
CA ARG A 185 -23.56 -10.28 -18.85
C ARG A 185 -22.89 -11.65 -18.91
N LYS A 186 -23.23 -12.45 -19.92
CA LYS A 186 -22.65 -13.78 -20.14
C LYS A 186 -21.16 -13.68 -20.47
N GLU A 187 -20.78 -12.77 -21.36
CA GLU A 187 -19.37 -12.51 -21.67
C GLU A 187 -18.59 -12.08 -20.43
N ALA A 188 -19.12 -11.13 -19.66
CA ALA A 188 -18.48 -10.69 -18.42
C ALA A 188 -18.34 -11.83 -17.41
N ALA A 189 -19.34 -12.70 -17.28
CA ALA A 189 -19.28 -13.87 -16.42
C ALA A 189 -18.19 -14.88 -16.86
N GLU A 190 -18.01 -15.09 -18.17
CA GLU A 190 -16.92 -15.94 -18.69
C GLU A 190 -15.54 -15.36 -18.35
N VAL A 191 -15.36 -14.05 -18.49
CA VAL A 191 -14.12 -13.35 -18.16
C VAL A 191 -13.81 -13.46 -16.66
N MET A 192 -14.80 -13.14 -15.81
CA MET A 192 -14.65 -13.24 -14.35
C MET A 192 -14.37 -14.67 -13.90
N ARG A 193 -14.97 -15.68 -14.54
CA ARG A 193 -14.69 -17.09 -14.25
C ARG A 193 -13.26 -17.48 -14.64
N THR A 194 -12.78 -16.98 -15.78
CA THR A 194 -11.39 -17.19 -16.21
C THR A 194 -10.41 -16.55 -15.22
N PHE A 195 -10.65 -15.29 -14.84
CA PHE A 195 -9.86 -14.59 -13.83
C PHE A 195 -9.81 -15.38 -12.51
N ARG A 196 -10.97 -15.88 -12.05
CA ARG A 196 -11.08 -16.71 -10.84
C ARG A 196 -10.21 -17.96 -10.89
N GLN A 197 -10.27 -18.71 -11.99
CA GLN A 197 -9.46 -19.91 -12.17
C GLN A 197 -7.97 -19.60 -12.10
N GLN A 198 -7.54 -18.51 -12.74
CA GLN A 198 -6.15 -18.08 -12.71
C GLN A 198 -5.72 -17.64 -11.29
N ALA A 199 -6.57 -16.90 -10.56
CA ALA A 199 -6.32 -16.50 -9.19
C ALA A 199 -6.22 -17.70 -8.23
N HIS A 200 -7.08 -18.72 -8.37
CA HIS A 200 -6.99 -19.94 -7.55
C HIS A 200 -5.70 -20.72 -7.79
N LYS A 201 -5.28 -20.79 -9.06
CA LYS A 201 -4.00 -21.42 -9.41
C LYS A 201 -2.84 -20.67 -8.77
N LEU A 202 -2.82 -19.34 -8.86
CA LEU A 202 -1.80 -18.51 -8.24
C LEU A 202 -1.77 -18.70 -6.72
N GLN A 203 -2.93 -18.79 -6.06
CA GLN A 203 -3.02 -19.08 -4.63
C GLN A 203 -2.42 -20.45 -4.28
N THR A 204 -2.65 -21.46 -5.11
CA THR A 204 -2.09 -22.81 -4.94
C THR A 204 -0.58 -22.83 -5.13
N ASP A 205 -0.06 -22.05 -6.08
CA ASP A 205 1.38 -21.90 -6.26
C ASP A 205 2.01 -21.16 -5.06
N LEU A 206 1.32 -20.14 -4.53
CA LEU A 206 1.75 -19.41 -3.33
C LEU A 206 1.74 -20.25 -2.06
N SER A 207 0.80 -21.19 -1.88
CA SER A 207 0.73 -22.03 -0.68
C SER A 207 1.96 -22.92 -0.50
N ARG A 208 2.71 -23.19 -1.58
CA ARG A 208 3.99 -23.91 -1.53
C ARG A 208 5.11 -23.07 -0.91
N HIS A 209 5.03 -21.74 -1.04
CA HIS A 209 6.02 -20.81 -0.52
C HIS A 209 5.61 -20.21 0.83
N PHE A 210 4.32 -20.22 1.14
CA PHE A 210 3.74 -19.55 2.28
C PHE A 210 2.78 -20.48 3.03
N PRO A 211 3.19 -21.08 4.17
CA PRO A 211 2.37 -22.06 4.91
C PRO A 211 1.02 -21.52 5.40
N TYR A 212 0.89 -20.20 5.54
CA TYR A 212 -0.33 -19.53 5.96
C TYR A 212 -1.32 -19.30 4.81
N VAL A 213 -0.91 -19.50 3.55
CA VAL A 213 -1.81 -19.41 2.40
C VAL A 213 -2.51 -20.75 2.25
N VAL A 214 -3.83 -20.75 2.43
CA VAL A 214 -4.65 -21.95 2.30
C VAL A 214 -4.62 -22.42 0.86
N GLN A 215 -4.24 -23.67 0.63
CA GLN A 215 -4.35 -24.30 -0.68
C GLN A 215 -5.84 -24.44 -1.06
N VAL A 216 -6.17 -24.13 -2.31
CA VAL A 216 -7.51 -24.34 -2.82
C VAL A 216 -7.61 -25.79 -3.29
N ASP A 217 -8.56 -26.55 -2.73
CA ASP A 217 -8.80 -27.93 -3.14
C ASP A 217 -9.29 -27.97 -4.60
N PRO A 218 -8.55 -28.61 -5.53
CA PRO A 218 -8.97 -28.75 -6.92
C PRO A 218 -10.33 -29.44 -7.09
N LEU A 219 -10.69 -30.36 -6.19
CA LEU A 219 -11.96 -31.09 -6.23
C LEU A 219 -13.15 -30.19 -5.90
N GLY A 220 -12.98 -29.27 -4.94
CA GLY A 220 -13.97 -28.24 -4.64
C GLY A 220 -14.15 -27.27 -5.80
N LEU A 221 -13.05 -26.89 -6.47
CA LEU A 221 -13.07 -25.97 -7.59
C LEU A 221 -13.73 -26.59 -8.84
N ALA A 222 -13.45 -27.86 -9.14
CA ALA A 222 -14.08 -28.58 -10.26
C ALA A 222 -15.59 -28.73 -10.07
N LYS A 223 -16.04 -28.92 -8.82
CA LYS A 223 -17.47 -29.00 -8.47
C LYS A 223 -18.19 -27.66 -8.68
N GLU A 224 -17.51 -26.54 -8.46
CA GLU A 224 -18.10 -25.20 -8.66
C GLU A 224 -18.06 -24.70 -10.12
N LEU A 225 -17.08 -25.13 -10.93
CA LEU A 225 -16.86 -24.59 -12.28
C LEU A 225 -17.62 -25.31 -13.41
N GLY A 226 -18.15 -26.51 -13.15
CA GLY A 226 -18.90 -27.30 -14.12
C GLY A 226 -18.07 -27.84 -15.31
N PRO A 227 -18.64 -28.74 -16.15
CA PRO A 227 -17.86 -29.57 -17.10
C PRO A 227 -17.36 -28.87 -18.38
N LYS A 228 -17.61 -27.57 -18.60
CA LYS A 228 -17.49 -26.92 -19.93
C LYS A 228 -16.46 -25.77 -20.02
N SER A 229 -15.43 -25.73 -19.17
CA SER A 229 -14.45 -24.62 -19.24
C SER A 229 -13.49 -24.78 -20.43
N ASN A 230 -13.40 -23.74 -21.27
CA ASN A 230 -12.49 -23.61 -22.42
C ASN A 230 -11.00 -23.60 -21.99
N LEU A 231 -10.44 -24.80 -21.80
CA LEU A 231 -9.05 -25.07 -21.41
C LEU A 231 -7.99 -24.49 -22.38
N GLY A 232 -8.36 -24.22 -23.64
CA GLY A 232 -7.44 -23.81 -24.70
C GLY A 232 -6.86 -22.39 -24.54
N ARG A 233 -7.65 -21.42 -24.06
CA ARG A 233 -7.17 -20.05 -23.80
C ARG A 233 -6.29 -19.96 -22.54
N LEU A 234 -6.50 -20.86 -21.58
CA LEU A 234 -5.66 -20.98 -20.39
C LEU A 234 -4.24 -21.44 -20.73
N ASN A 235 -4.05 -22.30 -21.73
CA ASN A 235 -2.73 -22.83 -22.10
C ASN A 235 -1.76 -21.76 -22.67
N SER A 236 -2.25 -20.72 -23.36
CA SER A 236 -1.40 -19.65 -23.89
C SER A 236 -0.93 -18.69 -22.80
N VAL A 237 -1.83 -18.28 -21.90
CA VAL A 237 -1.51 -17.44 -20.73
C VAL A 237 -0.66 -18.24 -19.71
N MET A 238 -0.92 -19.54 -19.55
CA MET A 238 -0.16 -20.46 -18.69
C MET A 238 1.29 -20.66 -19.14
N LYS A 239 1.57 -20.61 -20.45
CA LYS A 239 2.96 -20.62 -20.94
C LYS A 239 3.70 -19.34 -20.58
N ASN A 240 3.04 -18.18 -20.51
CA ASN A 240 3.69 -16.91 -20.21
C ASN A 240 3.82 -16.64 -18.70
N ILE A 241 2.78 -16.92 -17.91
CA ILE A 241 2.85 -16.88 -16.43
C ILE A 241 3.81 -17.96 -15.92
N GLY A 242 3.72 -19.17 -16.47
CA GLY A 242 4.60 -20.28 -16.10
C GLY A 242 6.07 -20.02 -16.47
N ARG A 243 6.36 -19.39 -17.61
CA ARG A 243 7.72 -18.98 -17.95
C ARG A 243 8.21 -17.83 -17.08
N ASN A 244 7.40 -16.80 -16.79
CA ASN A 244 7.88 -15.66 -16.01
C ASN A 244 8.03 -16.00 -14.52
N VAL A 245 7.12 -16.79 -13.95
CA VAL A 245 7.24 -17.29 -12.57
C VAL A 245 8.35 -18.31 -12.48
N LYS A 246 8.48 -19.25 -13.43
CA LYS A 246 9.56 -20.25 -13.39
C LYS A 246 10.92 -19.65 -13.73
N HIS A 247 11.02 -18.64 -14.60
CA HIS A 247 12.30 -17.98 -14.91
C HIS A 247 12.70 -17.01 -13.79
N SER A 248 11.75 -16.30 -13.17
CA SER A 248 12.03 -15.49 -11.97
C SER A 248 12.30 -16.37 -10.76
N ALA A 249 11.60 -17.50 -10.61
CA ALA A 249 11.84 -18.47 -9.55
C ALA A 249 13.09 -19.31 -9.81
N VAL A 250 13.49 -19.62 -11.05
CA VAL A 250 14.74 -20.34 -11.37
C VAL A 250 15.92 -19.40 -11.23
N VAL A 251 15.86 -18.17 -11.75
CA VAL A 251 16.91 -17.16 -11.50
C VAL A 251 17.00 -16.82 -10.01
N ALA A 252 15.89 -16.87 -9.27
CA ALA A 252 15.91 -16.76 -7.82
C ALA A 252 16.44 -18.05 -7.15
N VAL A 253 16.03 -19.25 -7.56
CA VAL A 253 16.42 -20.55 -6.98
C VAL A 253 17.90 -20.85 -7.21
N GLU A 254 18.42 -20.54 -8.40
CA GLU A 254 19.85 -20.59 -8.73
C GLU A 254 20.66 -19.54 -7.92
N ARG A 255 20.01 -18.47 -7.44
CA ARG A 255 20.58 -17.51 -6.48
C ARG A 255 20.28 -17.84 -4.99
N ILE A 256 19.42 -18.83 -4.71
CA ILE A 256 18.92 -19.26 -3.37
C ILE A 256 19.58 -20.57 -2.90
N GLY A 257 20.27 -21.30 -3.79
CA GLY A 257 21.15 -22.42 -3.38
C GLY A 257 22.20 -22.02 -2.32
N ALA A 258 22.40 -20.71 -2.10
CA ALA A 258 23.15 -20.13 -1.00
C ALA A 258 22.24 -19.38 0.00
N GLY A 259 21.61 -20.12 0.91
CA GLY A 259 21.21 -19.61 2.23
C GLY A 259 19.88 -18.85 2.32
N ILE A 260 18.98 -19.41 3.12
CA ILE A 260 17.81 -18.76 3.71
C ILE A 260 18.31 -17.67 4.67
N ASN A 261 18.75 -16.53 4.13
CA ASN A 261 19.10 -15.35 4.90
C ASN A 261 18.68 -14.14 4.07
N GLY A 262 17.67 -13.41 4.54
CA GLY A 262 17.11 -12.25 3.84
C GLY A 262 18.22 -11.29 3.41
N LYS A 263 18.41 -11.17 2.10
CA LYS A 263 19.30 -10.16 1.50
C LYS A 263 18.64 -8.78 1.63
N HIS A 264 19.46 -7.73 1.72
CA HIS A 264 19.00 -6.33 1.72
C HIS A 264 18.26 -6.03 0.41
N VAL A 265 17.08 -5.40 0.51
CA VAL A 265 16.14 -5.19 -0.59
C VAL A 265 15.96 -3.69 -0.85
N ASP A 266 17.07 -2.95 -0.89
CA ASP A 266 17.00 -1.49 -0.88
C ASP A 266 16.34 -0.94 -2.15
N ASP A 267 16.70 -1.45 -3.34
CA ASP A 267 16.01 -1.12 -4.60
C ASP A 267 14.69 -1.87 -4.80
N GLY A 268 14.58 -3.08 -4.24
CA GLY A 268 13.41 -3.91 -4.41
C GLY A 268 12.17 -3.34 -3.70
N LEU A 269 12.33 -2.67 -2.56
CA LEU A 269 11.20 -2.14 -1.80
C LEU A 269 10.50 -1.00 -2.55
N ALA A 270 11.26 -0.15 -3.25
CA ALA A 270 10.69 0.89 -4.11
C ALA A 270 9.84 0.29 -5.24
N TYR A 271 10.33 -0.77 -5.88
CA TYR A 271 9.58 -1.49 -6.90
C TYR A 271 8.34 -2.19 -6.32
N TYR A 272 8.47 -2.87 -5.17
CA TYR A 272 7.35 -3.49 -4.47
C TYR A 272 6.25 -2.47 -4.14
N LYS A 273 6.65 -1.30 -3.63
CA LYS A 273 5.76 -0.18 -3.33
C LYS A 273 4.97 0.23 -4.57
N GLN A 274 5.64 0.38 -5.71
CA GLN A 274 4.99 0.72 -6.97
C GLN A 274 3.98 -0.35 -7.39
N VAL A 275 4.39 -1.62 -7.45
CA VAL A 275 3.52 -2.74 -7.86
C VAL A 275 2.29 -2.85 -6.95
N VAL A 276 2.46 -2.75 -5.62
CA VAL A 276 1.33 -2.82 -4.68
C VAL A 276 0.40 -1.62 -4.85
N SER A 277 0.94 -0.42 -5.03
CA SER A 277 0.14 0.80 -5.23
C SER A 277 -0.69 0.71 -6.51
N GLU A 278 -0.09 0.27 -7.61
CA GLU A 278 -0.77 0.04 -8.89
C GLU A 278 -1.85 -1.03 -8.75
N LEU A 279 -1.51 -2.20 -8.19
CA LEU A 279 -2.49 -3.26 -7.94
C LEU A 279 -3.68 -2.79 -7.11
N CYS A 280 -3.44 -2.06 -6.02
CA CYS A 280 -4.50 -1.54 -5.17
C CYS A 280 -5.41 -0.55 -5.92
N SER A 281 -4.87 0.20 -6.89
CA SER A 281 -5.60 1.11 -7.76
C SER A 281 -6.43 0.35 -8.79
N GLU A 282 -5.82 -0.58 -9.52
CA GLU A 282 -6.45 -1.30 -10.62
C GLU A 282 -7.54 -2.26 -10.12
N CYS A 283 -7.35 -2.91 -8.97
CA CYS A 283 -8.37 -3.77 -8.36
C CYS A 283 -9.65 -3.03 -7.94
N GLN A 284 -9.68 -1.68 -7.92
CA GLN A 284 -10.91 -0.94 -7.65
C GLN A 284 -11.96 -1.13 -8.75
N VAL A 285 -11.57 -1.62 -9.94
CA VAL A 285 -12.52 -1.98 -11.00
C VAL A 285 -13.57 -2.97 -10.49
N PHE A 286 -13.19 -3.93 -9.65
CA PHE A 286 -14.14 -4.90 -9.10
C PHE A 286 -15.15 -4.28 -8.12
N ASP A 287 -14.79 -3.26 -7.34
CA ASP A 287 -15.74 -2.52 -6.49
C ASP A 287 -16.75 -1.77 -7.35
N SER A 288 -16.27 -1.14 -8.43
CA SER A 288 -17.10 -0.47 -9.45
C SER A 288 -18.07 -1.44 -10.14
N TRP A 289 -17.61 -2.65 -10.47
CA TRP A 289 -18.45 -3.74 -10.99
C TRP A 289 -19.49 -4.20 -9.98
N PHE A 290 -19.10 -4.37 -8.72
CA PHE A 290 -20.00 -4.77 -7.65
C PHE A 290 -21.14 -3.75 -7.48
N VAL A 291 -20.81 -2.46 -7.41
CA VAL A 291 -21.80 -1.37 -7.28
C VAL A 291 -22.74 -1.34 -8.49
N HIS A 292 -22.22 -1.51 -9.71
CA HIS A 292 -23.05 -1.57 -10.93
C HIS A 292 -24.05 -2.72 -10.89
N LEU A 293 -23.59 -3.93 -10.55
CA LEU A 293 -24.48 -5.10 -10.47
C LEU A 293 -25.53 -4.93 -9.38
N GLN A 294 -25.18 -4.33 -8.24
CA GLN A 294 -26.13 -4.04 -7.17
C GLN A 294 -27.22 -3.05 -7.62
N ASP A 295 -26.85 -1.99 -8.34
CA ASP A 295 -27.79 -1.01 -8.90
C ASP A 295 -28.73 -1.65 -9.94
N GLN A 296 -28.21 -2.50 -10.81
CA GLN A 296 -29.02 -3.24 -11.79
C GLN A 296 -30.04 -4.17 -11.12
N MET A 297 -29.65 -4.85 -10.03
CA MET A 297 -30.58 -5.69 -9.27
C MET A 297 -31.68 -4.89 -8.58
N ALA A 298 -31.35 -3.70 -8.05
CA ALA A 298 -32.33 -2.81 -7.43
C ALA A 298 -33.35 -2.29 -8.44
N LYS A 299 -32.91 -1.96 -9.66
CA LYS A 299 -33.78 -1.47 -10.75
C LYS A 299 -34.70 -2.55 -11.31
N ASN A 300 -34.24 -3.79 -11.41
CA ASN A 300 -35.01 -4.90 -11.98
C ASN A 300 -35.99 -5.55 -10.99
N GLY A 301 -36.40 -4.82 -9.93
CA GLY A 301 -37.49 -5.25 -9.04
C GLY A 301 -37.17 -6.45 -8.15
N GLY A 302 -35.89 -6.78 -7.94
CA GLY A 302 -35.50 -7.93 -7.12
C GLY A 302 -35.94 -9.24 -7.75
N PHE A 303 -35.26 -9.67 -8.82
CA PHE A 303 -35.42 -11.04 -9.33
C PHE A 303 -35.26 -12.05 -8.18
N GLY A 304 -36.27 -12.90 -8.02
CA GLY A 304 -36.43 -13.81 -6.88
C GLY A 304 -35.15 -14.58 -6.56
N GLY A 305 -34.71 -14.49 -5.30
CA GLY A 305 -33.81 -15.45 -4.66
C GLY A 305 -32.36 -15.52 -5.18
N GLY A 306 -31.98 -14.76 -6.20
CA GLY A 306 -30.61 -14.69 -6.70
C GLY A 306 -29.70 -13.93 -5.73
N ARG A 307 -29.19 -14.61 -4.69
CA ARG A 307 -28.11 -14.06 -3.86
C ARG A 307 -26.87 -13.92 -4.72
N ILE A 308 -26.25 -12.74 -4.77
CA ILE A 308 -24.82 -12.66 -5.04
C ILE A 308 -24.15 -13.42 -3.89
N ILE A 309 -23.76 -14.66 -4.11
CA ILE A 309 -22.98 -15.43 -3.15
C ILE A 309 -21.55 -14.92 -3.26
N THR A 310 -21.27 -13.77 -2.65
CA THR A 310 -19.88 -13.40 -2.37
C THR A 310 -19.43 -14.18 -1.15
N ASN A 311 -18.78 -15.32 -1.36
CA ASN A 311 -17.91 -15.93 -0.33
C ASN A 311 -16.63 -15.07 -0.19
N ALA A 312 -16.79 -13.79 0.14
CA ALA A 312 -15.72 -12.85 0.37
C ALA A 312 -15.35 -12.84 1.86
N HIS A 313 -14.85 -13.97 2.36
CA HIS A 313 -14.11 -13.98 3.63
C HIS A 313 -12.65 -13.66 3.34
N LEU A 314 -12.36 -12.38 3.09
CA LEU A 314 -11.00 -11.87 2.95
C LEU A 314 -10.41 -11.60 4.33
N THR A 315 -9.76 -12.61 4.90
CA THR A 315 -8.82 -12.42 6.01
C THR A 315 -7.43 -12.14 5.44
N TRP A 316 -6.96 -10.89 5.56
CA TRP A 316 -5.58 -10.47 5.27
C TRP A 316 -4.57 -11.02 6.29
N ARG A 317 -4.64 -12.31 6.65
CA ARG A 317 -3.55 -13.00 7.34
C ARG A 317 -2.62 -13.59 6.29
N GLY A 318 -1.76 -12.73 5.73
CA GLY A 318 -0.72 -13.12 4.80
C GLY A 318 -1.25 -13.64 3.46
N VAL A 319 -1.32 -12.78 2.44
CA VAL A 319 -1.34 -13.15 1.01
C VAL A 319 -2.32 -14.28 0.61
N ALA A 320 -3.54 -14.29 1.15
CA ALA A 320 -4.59 -15.22 0.73
C ALA A 320 -5.79 -14.43 0.17
N TRP A 321 -5.96 -14.46 -1.15
CA TRP A 321 -7.10 -13.88 -1.84
C TRP A 321 -8.31 -14.83 -1.73
N ARG A 322 -9.13 -14.68 -0.69
CA ARG A 322 -10.46 -15.33 -0.61
C ARG A 322 -11.55 -14.34 -1.00
N GLY A 323 -11.65 -14.05 -2.29
CA GLY A 323 -12.74 -13.23 -2.78
C GLY A 323 -12.70 -13.15 -4.29
N VAL A 324 -13.45 -14.05 -4.91
CA VAL A 324 -13.99 -13.80 -6.23
C VAL A 324 -15.47 -13.54 -6.05
N VAL A 325 -15.97 -12.48 -6.68
CA VAL A 325 -17.40 -12.25 -6.83
C VAL A 325 -17.95 -13.39 -7.69
N ASP A 326 -18.66 -14.34 -7.09
CA ASP A 326 -19.41 -15.33 -7.85
C ASP A 326 -20.70 -14.65 -8.33
N VAL A 327 -20.72 -14.27 -9.62
CA VAL A 327 -21.92 -13.75 -10.27
C VAL A 327 -22.63 -14.96 -10.89
N SER A 328 -23.43 -15.64 -10.08
CA SER A 328 -24.32 -16.70 -10.53
C SER A 328 -25.60 -16.06 -11.05
N PHE A 329 -25.86 -16.16 -12.35
CA PHE A 329 -27.15 -15.78 -12.93
C PHE A 329 -28.09 -16.99 -12.91
N PRO A 330 -29.37 -16.84 -12.51
CA PRO A 330 -30.33 -17.93 -12.66
C PRO A 330 -30.51 -18.30 -14.15
N PRO A 331 -30.75 -19.57 -14.48
CA PRO A 331 -31.19 -19.93 -15.82
C PRO A 331 -32.52 -19.21 -16.10
N GLY A 332 -32.55 -18.47 -17.21
CA GLY A 332 -33.74 -17.77 -17.69
C GLY A 332 -34.82 -18.74 -18.16
#